data_AF-A0A645FGE7-F1
#
_entry.id   AF-A0A645FGE7-F1
#
_cell.length_a   1.000
_cell.length_b   1.000
_cell.length_c   1.000
_cell.angle_alpha   90.00
_cell.angle_beta   90.00
_cell.angle_gamma   90.00
#
_symmetry.space_group_name_H-M   'P 1'
#
loop_
_entity.id
_entity.type
_entity.pdbx_description
1 polymer ?
#
loop_
_entity_poly.entity_id
_entity_poly.type
_entity_poly.pdbx_seq_one_letter_code
_entity_poly.pdbx_strand_id
1 'polypeptide(L)'
;MAPLTKNGTKIVDAADVVFIVNPLDYWSKIYQTIMTKNLNGQWVSNFLFPMENIIQSVAVPQGKMVTGEAPNYFMGVGMAQKIEHSDEYKFLEDQRTYLTKFLGNGKAKDNESFTVFDISGMAPAV
;
A
#
# COMPACT_ATOMS: atom_id res chain seq x y z
N MET A 1 -12.88 5.78 -7.85
CA MET A 1 -11.96 5.99 -9.00
C MET A 1 -12.39 7.10 -9.94
N ALA A 2 -13.69 7.28 -10.24
CA ALA A 2 -14.17 8.39 -11.09
C ALA A 2 -13.65 9.80 -10.69
N PRO A 3 -13.44 10.15 -9.40
CA PRO A 3 -12.86 11.44 -9.03
C PRO A 3 -11.40 11.63 -9.48
N LEU A 4 -10.63 10.55 -9.66
CA LEU A 4 -9.22 10.62 -10.04
C LEU A 4 -9.01 11.07 -11.49
N THR A 5 -10.03 10.96 -12.35
CA THR A 5 -9.95 11.36 -13.76
C THR A 5 -10.05 12.88 -13.96
N LYS A 6 -10.20 13.67 -12.89
CA LYS A 6 -10.39 15.13 -12.93
C LYS A 6 -11.47 15.53 -13.95
N ASN A 7 -12.68 15.00 -13.75
CA ASN A 7 -13.83 15.15 -14.65
C ASN A 7 -13.55 14.70 -16.10
N GLY A 8 -12.72 13.67 -16.29
CA GLY A 8 -12.37 13.14 -17.62
C GLY A 8 -11.23 13.85 -18.34
N THR A 9 -10.58 14.82 -17.70
CA THR A 9 -9.41 15.53 -18.28
C THR A 9 -8.11 14.71 -18.14
N LYS A 10 -8.10 13.71 -17.26
CA LYS A 10 -6.95 12.85 -16.99
C LYS A 10 -7.33 11.38 -17.22
N ILE A 11 -6.51 10.68 -18.01
CA ILE A 11 -6.55 9.22 -18.11
C ILE A 11 -5.95 8.63 -16.84
N VAL A 12 -6.68 7.71 -16.20
CA VAL A 12 -6.21 6.94 -15.05
C VAL A 12 -6.14 5.49 -15.50
N ASP A 13 -4.93 4.94 -15.57
CA ASP A 13 -4.75 3.52 -15.87
C ASP A 13 -5.12 2.69 -14.64
N ALA A 14 -5.80 1.57 -14.86
CA ALA A 14 -6.08 0.59 -13.83
C ALA A 14 -4.78 0.01 -13.23
N ALA A 15 -3.70 -0.09 -14.03
CA ALA A 15 -2.41 -0.57 -13.56
C ALA A 15 -1.77 0.36 -12.50
N ASP A 16 -2.04 1.65 -12.55
CA ASP A 16 -1.44 2.65 -11.65
C ASP A 16 -2.22 2.86 -10.35
N VAL A 17 -3.41 2.29 -10.26
CA VAL A 17 -4.29 2.41 -9.10
C VAL A 17 -3.90 1.39 -8.05
N VAL A 18 -3.52 1.85 -6.86
CA VAL A 18 -3.15 1.00 -5.72
C VAL A 18 -4.21 1.01 -4.63
N PHE A 19 -4.32 -0.11 -3.92
CA PHE A 19 -5.13 -0.30 -2.73
C PHE A 19 -4.22 -0.69 -1.59
N ILE A 20 -4.20 0.10 -0.52
CA ILE A 20 -3.38 -0.14 0.67
C ILE A 20 -4.30 -0.49 1.82
N VAL A 21 -4.14 -1.69 2.35
CA VAL A 21 -5.06 -2.29 3.33
C VAL A 21 -4.30 -2.97 4.45
N ASN A 22 -4.95 -3.08 5.61
CA ASN A 22 -4.41 -3.88 6.69
C ASN A 22 -4.40 -5.38 6.30
N PRO A 23 -3.36 -6.16 6.64
CA PRO A 23 -3.30 -7.59 6.35
C PRO A 23 -4.51 -8.37 6.89
N LEU A 24 -5.07 -7.99 8.05
CA LEU A 24 -6.23 -8.66 8.62
C LEU A 24 -7.49 -8.43 7.78
N ASP A 25 -7.75 -7.18 7.38
CA ASP A 25 -8.90 -6.85 6.53
C ASP A 25 -8.76 -7.43 5.11
N TYR A 26 -7.52 -7.57 4.63
CA TYR A 26 -7.26 -8.23 3.35
C TYR A 26 -7.79 -9.67 3.35
N TRP A 27 -7.38 -10.49 4.31
CA TRP A 27 -7.77 -11.90 4.36
C TRP A 27 -9.22 -12.12 4.80
N SER A 28 -9.71 -11.32 5.74
CA SER A 28 -11.05 -11.51 6.30
C SER A 28 -12.17 -10.98 5.41
N LYS A 29 -11.92 -9.91 4.63
CA LYS A 29 -12.97 -9.25 3.85
C LYS A 29 -12.65 -9.23 2.36
N ILE A 30 -11.53 -8.63 1.98
CA ILE A 30 -11.23 -8.31 0.57
C ILE A 30 -11.02 -9.59 -0.25
N TYR A 31 -10.25 -10.54 0.26
CA TYR A 31 -9.96 -11.79 -0.43
C TYR A 31 -11.23 -12.61 -0.72
N GLN A 32 -12.13 -12.69 0.25
CA GLN A 32 -13.40 -13.41 0.12
C GLN A 32 -14.33 -12.73 -0.90
N THR A 33 -14.32 -11.40 -0.97
CA THR A 33 -15.12 -10.65 -1.94
C THR A 33 -14.56 -10.74 -3.36
N ILE A 34 -13.24 -10.82 -3.53
CA ILE A 34 -12.60 -10.87 -4.85
C ILE A 34 -12.67 -12.26 -5.49
N MET A 35 -12.53 -13.31 -4.68
CA MET A 35 -12.52 -14.68 -5.16
C MET A 35 -13.90 -15.30 -5.02
N THR A 36 -14.64 -15.36 -6.13
CA THR A 36 -15.92 -16.07 -6.17
C THR A 36 -15.75 -17.41 -6.88
N LYS A 37 -16.43 -18.44 -6.37
CA LYS A 37 -16.46 -19.75 -7.00
C LYS A 37 -17.45 -19.71 -8.18
N ASN A 38 -16.98 -20.01 -9.39
CA ASN A 38 -17.86 -20.12 -10.54
C ASN A 38 -18.75 -21.37 -10.44
N LEU A 39 -19.81 -21.45 -11.26
CA LEU A 39 -20.74 -22.60 -11.31
C LEU A 39 -20.02 -23.94 -11.60
N ASN A 40 -18.83 -23.91 -12.18
CA ASN A 40 -17.99 -25.09 -12.48
C ASN A 40 -17.03 -25.44 -11.32
N GLY A 41 -17.14 -24.76 -10.19
CA GLY A 41 -16.34 -24.99 -8.99
C GLY A 41 -14.91 -24.46 -9.02
N GLN A 42 -14.52 -23.71 -10.05
CA GLN A 42 -13.22 -23.03 -10.10
C GLN A 42 -13.29 -21.67 -9.41
N TRP A 43 -12.21 -21.30 -8.73
CA TRP A 43 -12.04 -19.97 -8.17
C TRP A 43 -11.70 -18.99 -9.30
N VAL A 44 -12.56 -18.01 -9.52
CA VAL A 44 -12.35 -16.97 -10.52
C VAL A 44 -12.20 -15.64 -9.80
N SER A 45 -11.15 -14.89 -10.16
CA SER A 45 -11.01 -13.51 -9.73
C SER A 45 -12.00 -12.65 -10.53
N ASN A 46 -12.94 -12.00 -9.86
CA ASN A 46 -13.82 -11.01 -10.49
C ASN A 46 -13.25 -9.58 -10.38
N PHE A 47 -11.96 -9.45 -10.06
CA PHE A 47 -11.33 -8.16 -9.86
C PHE A 47 -10.71 -7.64 -11.15
N LEU A 48 -11.13 -6.44 -11.54
CA LEU A 48 -10.73 -5.76 -12.78
C LEU A 48 -9.32 -5.18 -12.72
N PHE A 49 -8.74 -5.03 -11.51
CA PHE A 49 -7.38 -4.53 -11.32
C PHE A 49 -6.41 -5.69 -11.07
N PRO A 50 -5.12 -5.55 -11.41
CA PRO A 50 -4.10 -6.52 -11.03
C PRO A 50 -4.08 -6.76 -9.52
N MET A 51 -3.94 -8.00 -9.07
CA MET A 51 -3.84 -8.29 -7.62
C MET A 51 -2.60 -7.68 -6.98
N GLU A 52 -1.55 -7.46 -7.77
CA GLU A 52 -0.30 -6.81 -7.34
C GLU A 52 -0.51 -5.38 -6.82
N ASN A 53 -1.62 -4.75 -7.24
CA ASN A 53 -1.97 -3.41 -6.81
C ASN A 53 -2.57 -3.37 -5.39
N ILE A 54 -2.84 -4.53 -4.77
CA ILE A 54 -3.29 -4.61 -3.39
C ILE A 54 -2.06 -4.77 -2.48
N ILE A 55 -1.64 -3.67 -1.89
CA ILE A 55 -0.50 -3.57 -0.99
C ILE A 55 -0.99 -3.80 0.45
N GLN A 56 -0.43 -4.81 1.10
CA GLN A 56 -0.69 -5.08 2.52
C GLN A 56 0.28 -4.27 3.39
N SER A 57 -0.25 -3.44 4.29
CA SER A 57 0.57 -2.61 5.18
C SER A 57 0.00 -2.57 6.60
N VAL A 58 0.85 -2.85 7.58
CA VAL A 58 0.53 -2.77 9.02
C VAL A 58 0.34 -1.33 9.50
N ALA A 59 0.79 -0.33 8.73
CA ALA A 59 0.64 1.07 9.06
C ALA A 59 -0.80 1.57 8.84
N VAL A 60 -1.61 0.86 8.05
CA VAL A 60 -3.03 1.20 7.85
C VAL A 60 -3.84 0.62 9.02
N PRO A 61 -4.61 1.44 9.76
CA PRO A 61 -5.50 0.95 10.80
C PRO A 61 -6.53 -0.04 10.26
N GLN A 62 -6.94 -0.99 11.10
CA GLN A 62 -8.00 -1.93 10.75
C GLN A 62 -9.31 -1.20 10.43
N GLY A 63 -10.08 -1.74 9.49
CA GLY A 63 -11.33 -1.15 9.02
C GLY A 63 -11.14 0.05 8.10
N LYS A 64 -9.91 0.40 7.69
CA LYS A 64 -9.63 1.45 6.71
C LYS A 64 -8.90 0.90 5.49
N MET A 65 -9.22 1.47 4.34
CA MET A 65 -8.53 1.22 3.08
C MET A 65 -8.12 2.54 2.46
N VAL A 66 -6.87 2.65 2.04
CA VAL A 66 -6.40 3.79 1.26
C VAL A 66 -6.34 3.38 -0.19
N THR A 67 -6.80 4.23 -1.10
CA THR A 67 -6.63 3.99 -2.52
C THR A 67 -6.32 5.27 -3.27
N GLY A 68 -5.56 5.15 -4.34
CA GLY A 68 -5.12 6.28 -5.15
C GLY A 68 -4.24 5.82 -6.29
N GLU A 69 -3.73 6.79 -7.04
CA GLU A 69 -2.83 6.56 -8.16
C GLU A 69 -1.38 6.69 -7.69
N ALA A 70 -0.61 5.60 -7.77
CA ALA A 70 0.77 5.55 -7.29
C ALA A 70 1.69 6.61 -7.92
N PRO A 71 1.65 6.86 -9.25
CA PRO A 71 2.39 7.97 -9.88
C PRO A 71 2.14 9.37 -9.29
N ASN A 72 1.00 9.61 -8.64
CA ASN A 72 0.71 10.90 -8.01
C ASN A 72 1.24 11.00 -6.56
N TYR A 73 1.98 10.00 -6.08
CA TYR A 73 2.65 10.07 -4.79
C TYR A 73 4.11 10.51 -4.99
N PHE A 74 4.46 11.68 -4.46
CA PHE A 74 5.85 12.12 -4.46
C PHE A 74 6.57 11.51 -3.25
N MET A 75 7.67 10.80 -3.49
CA MET A 75 8.56 10.32 -2.46
C MET A 75 9.99 10.80 -2.75
N GLY A 76 10.49 11.70 -1.92
CA GLY A 76 11.88 12.15 -1.93
C GLY A 76 12.71 11.35 -0.94
N VAL A 77 13.82 10.78 -1.42
CA VAL A 77 14.82 10.11 -0.57
C VAL A 77 16.06 11.01 -0.52
N GLY A 78 16.36 11.56 0.64
CA GLY A 78 17.44 12.53 0.85
C GLY A 78 18.82 11.90 1.08
N MET A 79 18.87 10.62 1.45
CA MET A 79 20.12 9.89 1.67
C MET A 79 20.00 8.47 1.15
N ALA A 80 21.06 8.00 0.48
CA ALA A 80 21.20 6.59 0.15
C ALA A 80 21.32 5.77 1.44
N GLN A 81 20.70 4.59 1.48
CA GLN A 81 20.84 3.66 2.59
C GLN A 81 22.28 3.15 2.62
N LYS A 82 23.12 3.80 3.41
CA LYS A 82 24.48 3.34 3.71
C LYS A 82 24.48 2.73 5.10
N ILE A 83 25.13 1.59 5.23
CA ILE A 83 25.44 0.99 6.52
C ILE A 83 26.81 1.54 6.91
N GLU A 84 26.84 2.35 7.95
CA GLU A 84 28.05 2.83 8.60
C GLU A 84 28.39 1.89 9.75
N HIS A 85 29.67 1.66 9.99
CA HIS A 85 30.15 0.86 11.11
C HIS A 85 31.16 1.65 11.92
N SER A 86 31.17 1.43 13.23
CA SER A 86 32.16 1.99 14.14
C SER A 86 32.56 0.94 15.16
N ASP A 87 33.88 0.73 15.27
CA ASP A 87 34.52 -0.11 16.28
C ASP A 87 34.94 0.70 17.52
N GLU A 88 34.85 2.03 17.44
CA GLU A 88 35.31 2.95 18.49
C GLU A 88 34.25 3.16 19.58
N TYR A 89 32.96 3.12 19.25
CA TYR A 89 31.88 3.47 20.18
C TYR A 89 31.71 2.48 21.34
N LYS A 90 31.95 1.18 21.10
CA LYS A 90 31.82 0.10 22.11
C LYS A 90 33.08 -0.75 22.20
N PHE A 91 34.24 -0.11 22.09
CA PHE A 91 35.54 -0.79 22.11
C PHE A 91 35.79 -1.58 23.41
N LEU A 92 35.44 -1.00 24.57
CA LEU A 92 35.61 -1.62 25.90
C LEU A 92 34.79 -2.91 26.10
N GLU A 93 33.70 -3.06 25.32
CA GLU A 93 32.77 -4.18 25.41
C GLU A 93 33.01 -5.21 24.28
N ASP A 94 34.02 -5.00 23.44
CA ASP A 94 34.33 -5.81 22.26
C ASP A 94 33.12 -5.93 21.28
N GLN A 95 32.42 -4.81 21.05
CA GLN A 95 31.23 -4.77 20.17
C GLN A 95 31.41 -3.83 18.98
N ARG A 96 31.15 -4.34 17.77
CA ARG A 96 31.02 -3.54 16.54
C ARG A 96 29.60 -3.00 16.41
N THR A 97 29.47 -1.68 16.26
CA THR A 97 28.16 -1.03 16.09
C THR A 97 27.92 -0.70 14.63
N TYR A 98 26.71 -1.01 14.14
CA TYR A 98 26.25 -0.65 12.81
C TYR A 98 25.14 0.39 12.90
N LEU A 99 25.21 1.42 12.07
CA LEU A 99 24.21 2.48 11.99
C LEU A 99 23.77 2.64 10.54
N THR A 100 22.47 2.74 10.32
CA THR A 100 21.91 3.20 9.07
C THR A 100 20.89 4.30 9.34
N LYS A 101 20.90 5.33 8.50
CA LYS A 101 19.96 6.45 8.58
C LYS A 101 19.22 6.54 7.26
N PHE A 102 17.90 6.60 7.33
CA PHE A 102 17.05 6.82 6.18
C PHE A 102 16.32 8.15 6.36
N LEU A 103 16.56 9.09 5.46
CA LEU A 103 15.82 10.34 5.37
C LEU A 103 14.92 10.27 4.15
N GLY A 104 13.64 10.02 4.38
CA GLY A 104 12.62 10.00 3.34
C GLY A 104 11.47 10.92 3.72
N ASN A 105 10.91 11.62 2.73
CA ASN A 105 9.68 12.36 2.86
C ASN A 105 8.74 12.00 1.70
N GLY A 106 7.50 11.64 2.04
CA GLY A 106 6.46 11.32 1.09
C GLY A 106 5.28 12.26 1.23
N LYS A 107 4.75 12.76 0.10
CA LYS A 107 3.54 13.57 0.05
C LYS A 107 2.73 13.26 -1.20
N ALA A 108 1.41 13.17 -1.05
CA ALA A 108 0.50 13.16 -2.19
C ALA A 108 0.63 14.48 -2.97
N LYS A 109 0.71 14.39 -4.30
CA LYS A 109 0.85 15.56 -5.17
C LYS A 109 -0.38 16.47 -5.07
N ASP A 110 -1.57 15.86 -5.07
CA ASP A 110 -2.85 16.55 -4.89
C ASP A 110 -3.65 15.91 -3.74
N ASN A 111 -4.52 16.69 -3.09
CA ASN A 111 -5.38 16.22 -2.00
C ASN A 111 -6.41 15.17 -2.47
N GLU A 112 -6.76 15.19 -3.76
CA GLU A 112 -7.73 14.27 -4.37
C GLU A 112 -7.06 12.99 -4.90
N SER A 113 -5.72 12.91 -4.88
CA SER A 113 -4.99 11.76 -5.45
C SER A 113 -5.14 10.48 -4.62
N PHE A 114 -5.44 10.62 -3.32
CA PHE A 114 -5.62 9.51 -2.40
C PHE A 114 -6.91 9.69 -1.61
N THR A 115 -7.73 8.66 -1.57
CA THR A 115 -8.97 8.63 -0.80
C THR A 115 -8.89 7.54 0.25
N VAL A 116 -9.30 7.86 1.47
CA VAL A 116 -9.43 6.90 2.56
C VAL A 116 -10.89 6.46 2.65
N PHE A 117 -11.10 5.16 2.48
CA PHE A 117 -12.39 4.51 2.62
C PHE A 117 -12.50 3.81 3.96
N ASP A 118 -13.68 3.89 4.56
CA ASP A 118 -14.05 3.08 5.72
C ASP A 118 -14.63 1.74 5.21
N ILE A 119 -13.98 0.65 5.62
CA ILE A 119 -14.33 -0.74 5.28
C ILE A 119 -14.73 -1.54 6.52
N SER A 120 -15.04 -0.87 7.63
CA SER A 120 -15.48 -1.51 8.88
C SER A 120 -16.75 -2.34 8.66
N GLY A 121 -17.73 -1.80 7.94
CA GLY A 121 -19.00 -2.45 7.61
C GLY A 121 -18.96 -3.38 6.39
N MET A 122 -17.79 -3.63 5.79
CA MET A 122 -17.71 -4.51 4.63
C MET A 122 -17.90 -5.96 5.08
N ALA A 123 -19.06 -6.53 4.75
CA ALA A 123 -19.37 -7.92 5.03
C ALA A 123 -18.57 -8.84 4.08
N PRO A 124 -18.00 -9.94 4.58
CA PRO A 124 -17.47 -10.98 3.71
C PRO A 124 -18.57 -11.49 2.76
N ALA A 125 -18.24 -11.68 1.49
CA ALA A 125 -19.15 -12.32 0.56
C ALA A 125 -19.43 -13.76 1.05
N VAL A 126 -20.71 -14.07 1.29
CA VAL A 126 -21.20 -15.40 1.68
C VAL A 126 -21.18 -16.35 0.49
#